data_AF-K0VJS8-F1
#
_entry.id   AF-K0VJS8-F1
#
_cell.length_a   1.000
_cell.length_b   1.000
_cell.length_c   1.000
_cell.angle_alpha   90.00
_cell.angle_beta   90.00
_cell.angle_gamma   90.00
#
_symmetry.space_group_name_H-M   'P 1'
#
loop_
_entity.id
_entity.type
_entity.pdbx_description
1 polymer ?
#
loop_
_entity_poly.entity_id
_entity_poly.type
_entity_poly.pdbx_seq_one_letter_code
_entity_poly.pdbx_strand_id
1 'polypeptide(L)'
;LAGDGRDTDFFSYHEAIADFISLLGLLQFDTALDRLLRRTGGNLLLHNELDKFSELSDEKQLRSFNNSLRIGDVGNDVHDQSKPFAAGLFDCLIEVFQSLQFERGTSDINPREFSDLRRQMVPALIEEGLRAPQASYELKHFATKAALQDARDIVGEAVVRSWRYLEPDSLTFEAAALAFLEAASRGRGVAYMDQLEDCMRWRGIL
;
A
#
# COMPACT_ATOMS: atom_id res chain seq x y z
N LEU A 1 -15.56 12.06 25.86
CA LEU A 1 -14.59 12.63 24.92
C LEU A 1 -14.79 14.13 24.92
N ALA A 2 -14.03 14.85 25.74
CA ALA A 2 -14.12 16.30 25.90
C ALA A 2 -12.77 16.90 25.54
N GLY A 3 -12.50 16.94 24.24
CA GLY A 3 -11.40 17.65 23.58
C GLY A 3 -11.92 18.02 22.21
N ASP A 4 -11.64 19.24 21.72
CA ASP A 4 -12.13 19.69 20.42
C ASP A 4 -11.37 19.07 19.24
N GLY A 5 -10.39 18.19 19.53
CA GLY A 5 -9.62 17.40 18.56
C GLY A 5 -8.74 18.23 17.64
N ARG A 6 -8.58 19.53 17.87
CA ARG A 6 -7.92 20.46 16.93
C ARG A 6 -6.44 20.17 16.69
N ASP A 7 -5.78 19.50 17.62
CA ASP A 7 -4.36 19.11 17.52
C ASP A 7 -4.18 17.57 17.40
N THR A 8 -5.25 16.85 17.04
CA THR A 8 -5.23 15.38 16.88
C THR A 8 -5.66 14.98 15.49
N ASP A 9 -5.02 13.95 14.94
CA ASP A 9 -5.38 13.32 13.67
C ASP A 9 -6.39 12.17 13.87
N PHE A 10 -7.05 12.08 15.02
CA PHE A 10 -7.85 10.91 15.41
C PHE A 10 -8.90 10.52 14.36
N PHE A 11 -9.75 11.47 13.95
CA PHE A 11 -10.78 11.18 12.96
C PHE A 11 -10.20 10.89 11.57
N SER A 12 -9.18 11.65 11.15
CA SER A 12 -8.53 11.49 9.85
C SER A 12 -7.81 10.14 9.76
N TYR A 13 -7.19 9.68 10.86
CA TYR A 13 -6.63 8.34 11.01
C TYR A 13 -7.71 7.26 10.91
N HIS A 14 -8.83 7.41 11.61
CA HIS A 14 -9.92 6.44 11.56
C HIS A 14 -10.52 6.29 10.16
N GLU A 15 -10.71 7.40 9.43
CA GLU A 15 -11.11 7.38 8.02
C GLU A 15 -10.08 6.64 7.16
N ALA A 16 -8.79 6.98 7.30
CA ALA A 16 -7.72 6.32 6.53
C ALA A 16 -7.66 4.80 6.78
N ILE A 17 -7.82 4.39 8.04
CA ILE A 17 -7.82 2.98 8.44
C ILE A 17 -9.08 2.26 7.95
N ALA A 18 -10.25 2.91 7.98
CA ALA A 18 -11.48 2.31 7.47
C ALA A 18 -11.37 2.01 5.97
N ASP A 19 -10.87 2.98 5.20
CA ASP A 19 -10.61 2.81 3.77
C ASP A 19 -9.58 1.68 3.53
N PHE A 20 -8.50 1.64 4.32
CA PHE A 20 -7.43 0.67 4.13
C PHE A 20 -7.86 -0.75 4.51
N ILE A 21 -8.59 -0.93 5.61
CA ILE A 21 -9.18 -2.23 6.00
C ILE A 21 -10.15 -2.71 4.94
N SER A 22 -10.95 -1.82 4.36
CA SER A 22 -11.84 -2.17 3.25
C SER A 22 -11.04 -2.72 2.06
N LEU A 23 -9.87 -2.14 1.74
CA LEU A 23 -8.98 -2.66 0.70
C LEU A 23 -8.41 -4.04 1.07
N LEU A 24 -7.92 -4.21 2.30
CA LEU A 24 -7.44 -5.52 2.77
C LEU A 24 -8.55 -6.58 2.70
N GLY A 25 -9.78 -6.20 3.05
CA GLY A 25 -10.97 -7.03 2.93
C GLY A 25 -11.27 -7.43 1.48
N LEU A 26 -11.16 -6.49 0.53
CA LEU A 26 -11.26 -6.79 -0.90
C LEU A 26 -10.19 -7.81 -1.33
N LEU A 27 -8.93 -7.60 -0.92
CA LEU A 27 -7.80 -8.48 -1.21
C LEU A 27 -7.92 -9.85 -0.51
N GLN A 28 -8.88 -10.07 0.38
CA GLN A 28 -9.18 -11.38 0.94
C GLN A 28 -9.88 -12.30 -0.06
N PHE A 29 -10.63 -11.73 -1.02
CA PHE A 29 -11.42 -12.51 -1.96
C PHE A 29 -10.58 -12.98 -3.15
N ASP A 30 -10.51 -14.30 -3.32
CA ASP A 30 -9.72 -14.96 -4.36
C ASP A 30 -10.10 -14.49 -5.78
N THR A 31 -11.39 -14.29 -6.00
CA THR A 31 -11.97 -13.78 -7.25
C THR A 31 -11.60 -12.32 -7.52
N ALA A 32 -11.51 -11.49 -6.48
CA ALA A 32 -11.10 -10.09 -6.61
C ALA A 32 -9.61 -10.00 -6.95
N LEU A 33 -8.77 -10.80 -6.28
CA LEU A 33 -7.34 -10.91 -6.59
C LEU A 33 -7.10 -11.38 -8.03
N ASP A 34 -7.76 -12.45 -8.45
CA ASP A 34 -7.60 -12.96 -9.83
C ASP A 34 -8.01 -11.91 -10.86
N ARG A 35 -9.14 -11.24 -10.62
CA ARG A 35 -9.61 -10.18 -11.49
C ARG A 35 -8.61 -9.04 -11.58
N LEU A 36 -8.12 -8.56 -10.43
CA LEU A 36 -7.15 -7.48 -10.35
C LEU A 36 -5.86 -7.83 -11.08
N LEU A 37 -5.29 -9.01 -10.82
CA LEU A 37 -4.03 -9.44 -11.40
C LEU A 37 -4.13 -9.72 -12.90
N ARG A 38 -5.22 -10.34 -13.35
CA ARG A 38 -5.45 -10.56 -14.80
C ARG A 38 -5.60 -9.24 -15.55
N ARG A 39 -6.26 -8.25 -14.95
CA ARG A 39 -6.45 -6.93 -15.56
C ARG A 39 -5.19 -6.08 -15.57
N THR A 40 -4.38 -6.17 -14.53
CA THR A 40 -3.13 -5.41 -14.39
C THR A 40 -1.92 -6.13 -14.98
N GLY A 41 -2.07 -7.37 -15.43
CA GLY A 41 -0.94 -8.22 -15.83
C GLY A 41 0.03 -8.51 -14.67
N GLY A 42 -0.44 -8.40 -13.43
CA GLY A 42 0.39 -8.46 -12.21
C GLY A 42 1.08 -7.14 -11.85
N ASN A 43 0.83 -6.06 -12.59
CA ASN A 43 1.48 -4.77 -12.39
C ASN A 43 0.58 -3.78 -11.65
N LEU A 44 0.72 -3.71 -10.32
CA LEU A 44 -0.01 -2.75 -9.50
C LEU A 44 0.63 -1.34 -9.47
N LEU A 45 1.71 -1.11 -10.24
CA LEU A 45 2.51 0.12 -10.21
C LEU A 45 2.05 1.17 -11.23
N LEU A 46 1.34 0.73 -12.26
CA LEU A 46 0.94 1.60 -13.37
C LEU A 46 -0.16 2.56 -12.92
N HIS A 47 0.26 3.76 -12.53
CA HIS A 47 -0.58 4.92 -12.25
C HIS A 47 -1.61 5.21 -13.35
N ASN A 48 -1.29 4.90 -14.60
CA ASN A 48 -2.11 5.24 -15.77
C ASN A 48 -3.09 4.14 -16.22
N GLU A 49 -2.94 2.90 -15.76
CA GLU A 49 -3.83 1.82 -16.17
C GLU A 49 -5.11 1.84 -15.32
N LEU A 50 -5.02 2.13 -14.02
CA LEU A 50 -6.20 2.25 -13.12
C LEU A 50 -7.18 3.37 -13.50
N ASP A 51 -6.72 4.40 -14.24
CA ASP A 51 -7.57 5.46 -14.78
C ASP A 51 -8.38 5.04 -16.02
N LYS A 52 -7.87 4.08 -16.81
CA LYS A 52 -8.57 3.52 -17.98
C LYS A 52 -9.60 2.44 -17.63
N PHE A 53 -9.64 1.99 -16.38
CA PHE A 53 -10.55 0.94 -15.92
C PHE A 53 -11.74 1.57 -15.21
N SER A 54 -12.91 1.47 -15.82
CA SER A 54 -14.16 1.98 -15.27
C SER A 54 -15.28 1.02 -15.62
N GLU A 55 -15.73 0.26 -14.62
CA GLU A 55 -17.13 -0.18 -14.55
C GLU A 55 -17.53 -0.79 -13.20
N LEU A 56 -16.60 -1.03 -12.24
CA LEU A 56 -16.93 -1.68 -10.97
C LEU A 56 -16.37 -0.97 -9.74
N SER A 57 -17.07 -1.12 -8.61
CA SER A 57 -16.78 -0.51 -7.31
C SER A 57 -15.35 -0.74 -6.81
N ASP A 58 -14.81 -1.93 -7.05
CA ASP A 58 -13.58 -2.42 -6.43
C ASP A 58 -12.34 -1.69 -6.95
N GLU A 59 -12.37 -1.29 -8.23
CA GLU A 59 -11.27 -0.59 -8.91
C GLU A 59 -11.24 0.92 -8.57
N LYS A 60 -12.39 1.49 -8.17
CA LYS A 60 -12.50 2.89 -7.72
C LYS A 60 -11.73 3.12 -6.42
N GLN A 61 -11.73 2.14 -5.52
CA GLN A 61 -11.02 2.23 -4.25
C GLN A 61 -9.51 2.25 -4.45
N LEU A 62 -8.98 1.38 -5.31
CA LEU A 62 -7.54 1.33 -5.61
C LEU A 62 -7.03 2.66 -6.20
N ARG A 63 -7.85 3.34 -7.01
CA ARG A 63 -7.54 4.68 -7.53
C ARG A 63 -7.44 5.73 -6.42
N SER A 64 -8.33 5.66 -5.41
CA SER A 64 -8.29 6.56 -4.26
C SER A 64 -6.95 6.47 -3.52
N PHE A 65 -6.41 5.26 -3.38
CA PHE A 65 -5.10 5.01 -2.77
C PHE A 65 -3.92 5.37 -3.68
N ASN A 66 -4.07 5.18 -4.98
CA ASN A 66 -3.01 5.43 -5.95
C ASN A 66 -2.95 6.90 -6.36
N ASN A 67 -2.59 7.74 -5.41
CA ASN A 67 -2.44 9.19 -5.58
C ASN A 67 -1.04 9.64 -5.14
N SER A 68 -0.65 10.85 -5.54
CA SER A 68 0.63 11.46 -5.15
C SER A 68 0.52 12.50 -4.03
N LEU A 69 -0.57 12.51 -3.25
CA LEU A 69 -0.80 13.49 -2.19
C LEU A 69 0.13 13.23 -0.99
N ARG A 70 0.73 14.29 -0.48
CA ARG A 70 1.45 14.34 0.80
C ARG A 70 0.62 15.09 1.83
N ILE A 71 0.97 14.98 3.11
CA ILE A 71 0.31 15.71 4.20
C ILE A 71 0.30 17.23 3.94
N GLY A 72 1.38 17.77 3.34
CA GLY A 72 1.46 19.18 2.98
C GLY A 72 0.59 19.62 1.80
N ASP A 73 0.00 18.68 1.03
CA ASP A 73 -0.77 18.97 -0.18
C ASP A 73 -2.28 19.10 0.08
N VAL A 74 -2.75 18.74 1.28
CA VAL A 74 -4.18 18.60 1.60
C VAL A 74 -4.67 19.68 2.56
N GLY A 75 -5.96 20.01 2.46
CA GLY A 75 -6.61 20.99 3.34
C GLY A 75 -6.90 20.43 4.74
N ASN A 76 -7.56 21.24 5.58
CA ASN A 76 -7.91 20.86 6.95
C ASN A 76 -9.18 20.01 7.08
N ASP A 77 -9.77 19.56 5.96
CA ASP A 77 -10.91 18.66 6.00
C ASP A 77 -10.44 17.25 6.38
N VAL A 78 -11.13 16.61 7.33
CA VAL A 78 -10.78 15.29 7.87
C VAL A 78 -10.61 14.26 6.75
N HIS A 79 -11.49 14.29 5.74
CA HIS A 79 -11.44 13.37 4.62
C HIS A 79 -10.27 13.66 3.66
N ASP A 80 -9.84 14.91 3.53
CA ASP A 80 -8.67 15.25 2.73
C ASP A 80 -7.37 14.89 3.46
N GLN A 81 -7.33 15.10 4.78
CA GLN A 81 -6.19 14.76 5.63
C GLN A 81 -5.95 13.25 5.75
N SER A 82 -7.00 12.43 5.63
CA SER A 82 -6.86 10.96 5.70
C SER A 82 -6.14 10.38 4.47
N LYS A 83 -6.28 11.01 3.30
CA LYS A 83 -5.82 10.45 2.02
C LYS A 83 -4.33 10.17 1.95
N PRO A 84 -3.42 11.07 2.38
CA PRO A 84 -1.98 10.80 2.33
C PRO A 84 -1.58 9.62 3.23
N PHE A 85 -2.19 9.50 4.41
CA PHE A 85 -1.88 8.40 5.33
C PHE A 85 -2.38 7.06 4.78
N ALA A 86 -3.62 7.02 4.29
CA ALA A 86 -4.21 5.86 3.63
C ALA A 86 -3.35 5.41 2.44
N ALA A 87 -2.92 6.36 1.61
CA ALA A 87 -2.05 6.12 0.47
C ALA A 87 -0.64 5.67 0.89
N GLY A 88 -0.09 6.14 2.01
CA GLY A 88 1.18 5.65 2.58
C GLY A 88 1.12 4.18 3.02
N LEU A 89 0.01 3.73 3.59
CA LEU A 89 -0.20 2.32 3.91
C LEU A 89 -0.35 1.45 2.66
N PHE A 90 -1.06 1.96 1.64
CA PHE A 90 -1.10 1.32 0.33
C PHE A 90 0.29 1.26 -0.29
N ASP A 91 1.09 2.32 -0.12
CA ASP A 91 2.44 2.35 -0.63
C ASP A 91 3.31 1.23 -0.03
N CYS A 92 3.22 1.05 1.29
CA CYS A 92 3.86 -0.06 2.01
C CYS A 92 3.44 -1.43 1.48
N LEU A 93 2.15 -1.63 1.21
CA LEU A 93 1.63 -2.89 0.65
C LEU A 93 2.23 -3.20 -0.71
N ILE A 94 2.39 -2.19 -1.56
CA ILE A 94 2.99 -2.33 -2.88
C ILE A 94 4.49 -2.64 -2.81
N GLU A 95 5.24 -1.97 -1.94
CA GLU A 95 6.69 -2.23 -1.76
C GLU A 95 6.97 -3.66 -1.27
N VAL A 96 6.17 -4.14 -0.30
CA VAL A 96 6.27 -5.53 0.18
C VAL A 96 5.90 -6.50 -0.95
N PHE A 97 4.83 -6.22 -1.70
CA PHE A 97 4.41 -7.05 -2.84
C PHE A 97 5.50 -7.15 -3.91
N GLN A 98 6.14 -6.05 -4.30
CA GLN A 98 7.24 -6.05 -5.27
C GLN A 98 8.45 -6.83 -4.76
N SER A 99 8.78 -6.65 -3.48
CA SER A 99 9.91 -7.36 -2.85
C SER A 99 9.67 -8.87 -2.89
N LEU A 100 8.45 -9.32 -2.56
CA LEU A 100 8.06 -10.72 -2.65
C LEU A 100 8.07 -11.25 -4.09
N GLN A 101 7.69 -10.44 -5.08
CA GLN A 101 7.76 -10.84 -6.49
C GLN A 101 9.20 -11.05 -6.95
N PHE A 102 10.12 -10.17 -6.54
CA PHE A 102 11.54 -10.34 -6.82
C PHE A 102 12.12 -11.58 -6.13
N GLU A 103 11.85 -11.75 -4.83
CA GLU A 103 12.31 -12.90 -4.04
C GLU A 103 11.82 -14.25 -4.60
N ARG A 104 10.64 -14.26 -5.24
CA ARG A 104 10.03 -15.45 -5.86
C ARG A 104 10.39 -15.63 -7.34
N GLY A 105 11.16 -14.72 -7.92
CA GLY A 105 11.53 -14.74 -9.34
C GLY A 105 10.35 -14.52 -10.29
N THR A 106 9.26 -13.90 -9.83
CA THR A 106 8.16 -13.48 -10.72
C THR A 106 8.38 -12.11 -11.34
N SER A 107 9.35 -11.35 -10.81
CA SER A 107 9.84 -10.09 -11.33
C SER A 107 11.38 -10.08 -11.28
N ASP A 108 12.03 -9.62 -12.35
CA ASP A 108 13.49 -9.41 -12.37
C ASP A 108 13.88 -8.04 -11.79
N ILE A 109 12.89 -7.21 -11.45
CA ILE A 109 13.08 -5.87 -10.89
C ILE A 109 13.29 -6.01 -9.38
N ASN A 110 14.49 -5.65 -8.91
CA ASN A 110 14.81 -5.55 -7.49
C ASN A 110 14.33 -4.18 -6.94
N PRO A 111 13.29 -4.11 -6.11
CA PRO A 111 12.79 -2.83 -5.60
C PRO A 111 13.82 -2.08 -4.75
N ARG A 112 14.75 -2.77 -4.10
CA ARG A 112 15.79 -2.16 -3.24
C ARG A 112 16.82 -1.34 -4.01
N GLU A 113 16.88 -1.48 -5.34
CA GLU A 113 17.76 -0.66 -6.19
C GLU A 113 17.18 0.73 -6.49
N PHE A 114 15.94 0.98 -6.10
CA PHE A 114 15.23 2.21 -6.35
C PHE A 114 14.78 2.79 -5.01
N SER A 115 15.06 4.07 -4.78
CA SER A 115 14.49 4.75 -3.60
C SER A 115 12.98 4.97 -3.71
N ASP A 116 12.41 4.75 -4.90
CA ASP A 116 10.99 4.84 -5.19
C ASP A 116 10.68 4.16 -6.53
N LEU A 117 10.40 2.85 -6.48
CA LEU A 117 10.24 2.06 -7.68
C LEU A 117 9.07 2.55 -8.55
N ARG A 118 7.97 3.00 -7.93
CA ARG A 118 6.77 3.49 -8.64
C ARG A 118 7.02 4.75 -9.42
N ARG A 119 7.90 5.62 -8.95
CA ARG A 119 8.15 6.92 -9.59
C ARG A 119 9.38 6.93 -10.47
N GLN A 120 10.34 6.03 -10.23
CA GLN A 120 11.61 6.01 -10.96
C GLN A 120 11.57 5.11 -12.20
N MET A 121 10.64 4.16 -12.28
CA MET A 121 10.52 3.35 -13.48
C MET A 121 9.56 3.98 -14.50
N VAL A 122 10.06 4.15 -15.72
CA VAL A 122 9.22 4.45 -16.89
C VAL A 122 8.26 3.28 -17.09
N PRO A 123 6.95 3.50 -17.31
CA PRO A 123 5.96 2.43 -17.53
C PRO A 123 6.41 1.31 -18.48
N ALA A 124 7.14 1.68 -19.54
CA ALA A 124 7.70 0.75 -20.52
C ALA A 124 8.73 -0.24 -19.93
N LEU A 125 9.58 0.19 -18.99
CA LEU A 125 10.55 -0.68 -18.31
C LEU A 125 9.88 -1.64 -17.33
N ILE A 126 8.76 -1.22 -16.72
CA ILE A 126 7.97 -2.09 -15.84
C ILE A 126 7.25 -3.16 -16.67
N GLU A 127 6.66 -2.79 -17.80
CA GLU A 127 6.04 -3.74 -18.72
C GLU A 127 7.06 -4.76 -19.27
N GLU A 128 8.28 -4.32 -19.59
CA GLU A 128 9.34 -5.18 -20.10
C GLU A 128 9.88 -6.15 -19.04
N GLY A 129 10.12 -5.68 -17.81
CA GLY A 129 10.54 -6.54 -16.69
C GLY A 129 9.47 -7.52 -16.19
N LEU A 130 8.19 -7.29 -16.52
CA LEU A 130 7.08 -8.17 -16.18
C LEU A 130 6.66 -9.11 -17.32
N ARG A 131 7.15 -8.92 -18.55
CA ARG A 131 6.87 -9.81 -19.69
C ARG A 131 7.54 -11.17 -19.52
N ALA A 132 6.82 -12.13 -18.94
CA ALA A 132 7.21 -13.54 -19.00
C ALA A 132 6.72 -14.18 -20.32
N PRO A 133 7.43 -15.18 -20.86
CA PRO A 133 6.93 -16.00 -21.97
C PRO A 133 5.56 -16.63 -21.63
N GLN A 134 4.62 -16.60 -22.59
CA GLN A 134 3.22 -17.06 -22.42
C GLN A 134 3.10 -18.49 -21.85
N ALA A 135 4.10 -19.36 -22.05
CA ALA A 135 4.09 -20.74 -21.57
C ALA A 135 4.18 -20.90 -20.03
N SER A 136 4.43 -19.82 -19.27
CA SER A 136 4.51 -19.81 -17.79
C SER A 136 3.47 -18.91 -17.11
N TYR A 137 2.49 -18.37 -17.85
CA TYR A 137 1.56 -17.37 -17.31
C TYR A 137 0.78 -17.86 -16.09
N GLU A 138 0.26 -19.10 -16.10
CA GLU A 138 -0.49 -19.68 -14.98
C GLU A 138 0.37 -19.78 -13.71
N LEU A 139 1.58 -20.35 -13.81
CA LEU A 139 2.49 -20.47 -12.67
C LEU A 139 2.92 -19.10 -12.13
N LYS A 140 3.22 -18.16 -13.03
CA LYS A 140 3.52 -16.77 -12.68
C LYS A 140 2.33 -16.10 -12.00
N HIS A 141 1.11 -16.29 -12.50
CA HIS A 141 -0.11 -15.75 -11.92
C HIS A 141 -0.35 -16.26 -10.50
N PHE A 142 -0.21 -17.57 -10.26
CA PHE A 142 -0.33 -18.14 -8.92
C PHE A 142 0.73 -17.60 -7.96
N ALA A 143 1.99 -17.50 -8.39
CA ALA A 143 3.07 -16.98 -7.56
C ALA A 143 2.91 -15.48 -7.25
N THR A 144 2.50 -14.68 -8.24
CA THR A 144 2.16 -13.26 -8.06
C THR A 144 0.95 -13.09 -7.13
N LYS A 145 -0.08 -13.92 -7.27
CA LYS A 145 -1.24 -13.92 -6.37
C LYS A 145 -0.87 -14.21 -4.93
N ALA A 146 -0.06 -15.25 -4.72
CA ALA A 146 0.46 -15.56 -3.40
C ALA A 146 1.30 -14.41 -2.83
N ALA A 147 2.10 -13.73 -3.65
CA ALA A 147 2.89 -12.57 -3.21
C ALA A 147 2.00 -11.42 -2.73
N LEU A 148 0.88 -11.15 -3.42
CA LEU A 148 -0.07 -10.10 -3.03
C LEU A 148 -0.83 -10.47 -1.74
N GLN A 149 -1.19 -11.75 -1.56
CA GLN A 149 -1.80 -12.24 -0.33
C GLN A 149 -0.85 -12.10 0.86
N ASP A 150 0.43 -12.46 0.67
CA ASP A 150 1.43 -12.32 1.72
C ASP A 150 1.71 -10.85 2.06
N ALA A 151 1.79 -9.96 1.06
CA ALA A 151 1.93 -8.53 1.30
C ALA A 151 0.75 -7.94 2.10
N ARG A 152 -0.49 -8.31 1.73
CA ARG A 152 -1.70 -7.96 2.48
C ARG A 152 -1.59 -8.41 3.92
N ASP A 153 -1.18 -9.65 4.15
CA ASP A 153 -1.10 -10.24 5.49
C ASP A 153 0.01 -9.60 6.34
N ILE A 154 1.17 -9.29 5.75
CA ILE A 154 2.29 -8.64 6.41
C ILE A 154 1.91 -7.22 6.86
N VAL A 155 1.39 -6.41 5.93
CA VAL A 155 1.03 -5.02 6.22
C VAL A 155 -0.21 -4.94 7.11
N GLY A 156 -1.22 -5.76 6.85
CA GLY A 156 -2.43 -5.83 7.67
C GLY A 156 -2.15 -6.26 9.11
N GLU A 157 -1.26 -7.25 9.30
CA GLU A 157 -0.81 -7.64 10.63
C GLU A 157 -0.10 -6.49 11.36
N ALA A 158 0.79 -5.76 10.67
CA ALA A 158 1.48 -4.61 11.25
C ALA A 158 0.51 -3.49 11.66
N VAL A 159 -0.49 -3.17 10.83
CA VAL A 159 -1.53 -2.19 11.16
C VAL A 159 -2.33 -2.60 12.39
N VAL A 160 -2.88 -3.82 12.44
CA VAL A 160 -3.68 -4.27 13.59
C VAL A 160 -2.83 -4.30 14.86
N ARG A 161 -1.57 -4.71 14.74
CA ARG A 161 -0.62 -4.76 15.86
C ARG A 161 -0.16 -3.38 16.31
N SER A 162 -0.27 -2.33 15.50
CA SER A 162 0.16 -0.98 15.88
C SER A 162 -0.81 -0.32 16.86
N TRP A 163 -2.08 -0.70 16.83
CA TRP A 163 -3.13 -0.13 17.69
C TRP A 163 -2.84 -0.23 19.18
N ARG A 164 -2.05 -1.23 19.61
CA ARG A 164 -1.62 -1.37 21.01
C ARG A 164 -0.66 -0.28 21.48
N TYR A 165 -0.12 0.51 20.55
CA TYR A 165 0.84 1.59 20.82
C TYR A 165 0.22 2.98 20.62
N LEU A 166 -1.06 3.07 20.23
CA LEU A 166 -1.72 4.34 19.97
C LEU A 166 -2.41 4.87 21.22
N GLU A 167 -2.30 6.18 21.43
CA GLU A 167 -3.00 6.92 22.48
C GLU A 167 -4.11 7.77 21.83
N PRO A 168 -5.40 7.42 21.96
CA PRO A 168 -6.50 8.09 21.28
C PRO A 168 -6.56 9.61 21.50
N ASP A 169 -6.25 10.08 22.72
CA ASP A 169 -6.39 11.49 23.10
C ASP A 169 -5.23 12.37 22.58
N SER A 170 -4.18 11.78 22.01
CA SER A 170 -3.01 12.50 21.48
C SER A 170 -2.53 11.96 20.12
N LEU A 171 -3.41 11.26 19.40
CA LEU A 171 -3.06 10.58 18.16
C LEU A 171 -2.68 11.60 17.06
N THR A 172 -1.48 11.44 16.51
CA THR A 172 -1.01 12.12 15.30
C THR A 172 -0.64 11.10 14.23
N PHE A 173 -0.58 11.51 12.96
CA PHE A 173 -0.12 10.65 11.87
C PHE A 173 1.33 10.19 12.06
N GLU A 174 2.20 11.05 12.58
CA GLU A 174 3.58 10.69 12.93
C GLU A 174 3.59 9.56 13.98
N ALA A 175 2.85 9.73 15.08
CA ALA A 175 2.74 8.70 16.13
C ALA A 175 2.16 7.39 15.58
N ALA A 176 1.15 7.48 14.70
CA ALA A 176 0.55 6.33 14.04
C ALA A 176 1.52 5.59 13.11
N ALA A 177 2.33 6.32 12.33
CA ALA A 177 3.34 5.76 11.45
C ALA A 177 4.47 5.08 12.25
N LEU A 178 4.95 5.73 13.32
CA LEU A 178 5.94 5.14 14.23
C LEU A 178 5.42 3.87 14.90
N ALA A 179 4.17 3.86 15.36
CA ALA A 179 3.52 2.66 15.90
C ALA A 179 3.41 1.53 14.88
N PHE A 180 3.11 1.85 13.61
CA PHE A 180 3.08 0.91 12.50
C PHE A 180 4.47 0.30 12.24
N LEU A 181 5.51 1.13 12.15
CA LEU A 181 6.89 0.69 11.95
C LEU A 181 7.38 -0.17 13.12
N GLU A 182 7.05 0.20 14.36
CA GLU A 182 7.37 -0.59 15.55
C GLU A 182 6.64 -1.95 15.57
N ALA A 183 5.41 -2.00 15.08
CA ALA A 183 4.68 -3.27 14.93
C ALA A 183 5.28 -4.14 13.82
N ALA A 184 5.69 -3.53 12.71
CA ALA A 184 6.31 -4.21 11.57
C ALA A 184 7.68 -4.80 11.92
N SER A 185 8.51 -4.06 12.64
CA SER A 185 9.87 -4.46 13.05
C SER A 185 9.87 -5.69 13.97
N ARG A 186 8.78 -5.90 14.72
CA ARG A 186 8.56 -7.05 15.61
C ARG A 186 7.79 -8.20 14.95
N GLY A 187 7.51 -8.12 13.65
CA GLY A 187 6.70 -9.08 12.92
C GLY A 187 7.33 -9.51 11.61
N ARG A 188 6.48 -9.95 10.68
CA ARG A 188 6.90 -10.33 9.32
C ARG A 188 7.38 -9.15 8.47
N GLY A 189 7.11 -7.91 8.90
CA GLY A 189 7.52 -6.68 8.23
C GLY A 189 9.00 -6.32 8.37
N VAL A 190 9.73 -7.00 9.26
CA VAL A 190 11.13 -6.65 9.60
C VAL A 190 12.08 -6.64 8.40
N ALA A 191 11.82 -7.45 7.37
CA ALA A 191 12.64 -7.53 6.15
C ALA A 191 12.43 -6.34 5.18
N TYR A 192 11.46 -5.48 5.46
CA TYR A 192 11.01 -4.39 4.58
C TYR A 192 11.07 -3.02 5.27
N MET A 193 11.71 -2.91 6.45
CA MET A 193 11.67 -1.70 7.28
C MET A 193 12.09 -0.44 6.54
N ASP A 194 13.17 -0.50 5.78
CA ASP A 194 13.68 0.65 5.01
C ASP A 194 12.61 1.14 4.02
N GLN A 195 12.00 0.22 3.26
CA GLN A 195 10.95 0.57 2.30
C GLN A 195 9.66 1.08 2.98
N LEU A 196 9.29 0.50 4.12
CA LEU A 196 8.12 0.95 4.89
C LEU A 196 8.32 2.36 5.45
N GLU A 197 9.51 2.66 5.97
CA GLU A 197 9.86 4.00 6.45
C GLU A 197 9.90 5.02 5.31
N ASP A 198 10.50 4.66 4.17
CA ASP A 198 10.58 5.51 2.98
C ASP A 198 9.19 5.89 2.45
N CYS A 199 8.22 4.96 2.48
CA CYS A 199 6.84 5.26 2.12
C CYS A 199 6.24 6.37 2.99
N MET A 200 6.46 6.32 4.31
CA MET A 200 5.92 7.29 5.26
C MET A 200 6.61 8.66 5.15
N ARG A 201 7.94 8.67 5.00
CA ARG A 201 8.74 9.87 4.74
C ARG A 201 8.30 10.55 3.45
N TRP A 202 8.07 9.78 2.40
CA TRP A 202 7.65 10.33 1.12
C TRP A 202 6.32 11.07 1.21
N ARG A 203 5.37 10.56 2.01
CA ARG A 203 4.06 11.20 2.26
C ARG A 203 4.17 12.43 3.17
N GLY A 204 5.36 12.77 3.67
CA GLY A 204 5.57 13.86 4.61
C GLY A 204 4.99 13.59 6.00
N ILE A 205 4.92 12.31 6.39
CA ILE A 205 4.44 11.88 7.71
C ILE A 205 5.59 11.78 8.72
N LEU A 206 6.79 11.43 8.24
CA LEU A 206 8.05 11.29 9.00
C LEU A 206 9.18 12.14 8.42
#